data_AF-A0A2H0VEM3-F1
#
_entry.id   AF-A0A2H0VEM3-F1
#
_cell.length_a   1.000
_cell.length_b   1.000
_cell.length_c   1.000
_cell.angle_alpha   90.00
_cell.angle_beta   90.00
_cell.angle_gamma   90.00
#
_symmetry.space_group_name_H-M   'P 1'
#
loop_
_entity.id
_entity.type
_entity.pdbx_description
1 polymer ?
#
loop_
_entity_poly.entity_id
_entity_poly.type
_entity_poly.pdbx_seq_one_letter_code
_entity_poly.pdbx_strand_id
1 'polypeptide(L)'
;MYGRPKFLIFLLRFCMGWLLFYSGITKVFDSSWTSKGYLENASTFSGLYDWLTGPQNIVFIDFVVQWGMVLLGAALILGLFTRLAAGLAAVLMMLYYFPVLDFPYAGQNGFLIDEHIIYALAFLLLIRLKAGRSFGIGSLFGRNSY
;
A
#
# COMPACT_ATOMS: atom_id res chain seq x y z
N MET A 1 -1.48 32.69 6.56
CA MET A 1 -1.59 31.22 6.76
C MET A 1 -2.08 30.60 5.47
N TYR A 2 -1.23 29.94 4.69
CA TYR A 2 -1.68 29.22 3.50
C TYR A 2 -2.56 28.04 3.91
N GLY A 3 -3.79 27.97 3.40
CA GLY A 3 -4.68 26.85 3.63
C GLY A 3 -4.08 25.54 3.10
N ARG A 4 -4.46 24.41 3.70
CA ARG A 4 -3.99 23.08 3.26
C ARG A 4 -4.39 22.84 1.78
N PRO A 5 -3.48 22.39 0.90
CA PRO A 5 -3.77 22.17 -0.51
C PRO A 5 -4.62 20.91 -0.71
N LYS A 6 -5.94 21.01 -0.47
CA LYS A 6 -6.89 19.89 -0.48
C LYS A 6 -6.87 19.10 -1.79
N PHE A 7 -6.66 19.78 -2.93
CA PHE A 7 -6.59 19.14 -4.25
C PHE A 7 -5.36 18.23 -4.39
N LEU A 8 -4.17 18.70 -3.99
CA LEU A 8 -2.94 17.89 -4.04
C LEU A 8 -3.02 16.69 -3.08
N ILE A 9 -3.64 16.88 -1.90
CA ILE A 9 -3.86 15.78 -0.94
C ILE A 9 -4.79 14.72 -1.54
N PHE A 10 -5.87 15.15 -2.21
CA PHE A 10 -6.77 14.26 -2.92
C PHE A 10 -6.05 13.52 -4.04
N LEU A 11 -5.28 14.23 -4.87
CA LEU A 11 -4.56 13.65 -6.00
C LEU A 11 -3.55 12.60 -5.51
N LEU A 12 -2.74 12.93 -4.49
CA LEU A 12 -1.82 11.97 -3.89
C LEU A 12 -2.57 10.74 -3.35
N ARG A 13 -3.67 10.94 -2.62
CA ARG A 13 -4.49 9.83 -2.11
C ARG A 13 -5.01 8.95 -3.24
N PHE A 14 -5.51 9.56 -4.30
CA PHE A 14 -6.06 8.87 -5.46
C PHE A 14 -4.96 8.08 -6.18
N CYS A 15 -3.81 8.68 -6.47
CA CYS A 15 -2.69 8.01 -7.12
C CYS A 15 -2.16 6.83 -6.29
N MET A 16 -1.96 7.03 -4.99
CA MET A 16 -1.51 5.96 -4.10
C MET A 16 -2.53 4.82 -4.00
N GLY A 17 -3.83 5.16 -3.94
CA GLY A 17 -4.91 4.17 -3.96
C GLY A 17 -4.99 3.42 -5.30
N TRP A 18 -4.81 4.13 -6.42
CA TRP A 18 -4.81 3.56 -7.76
C TRP A 18 -3.67 2.57 -7.98
N LEU A 19 -2.46 2.91 -7.50
CA LEU A 19 -1.30 2.01 -7.55
C LEU A 19 -1.60 0.66 -6.88
N LEU A 20 -2.15 0.68 -5.66
CA LEU A 20 -2.53 -0.54 -4.95
C LEU A 20 -3.68 -1.27 -5.64
N PHE A 21 -4.73 -0.55 -6.03
CA PHE A 21 -5.91 -1.15 -6.65
C PHE A 21 -5.55 -1.87 -7.95
N TYR A 22 -4.80 -1.20 -8.82
CA TYR A 22 -4.36 -1.77 -10.09
C TYR A 22 -3.44 -2.97 -9.86
N SER A 23 -2.46 -2.86 -8.97
CA SER A 23 -1.56 -3.97 -8.63
C SER A 23 -2.28 -5.18 -8.05
N GLY A 24 -3.32 -4.98 -7.24
CA GLY A 24 -4.13 -6.05 -6.66
C GLY A 24 -5.06 -6.69 -7.69
N ILE A 25 -5.78 -5.89 -8.48
CA ILE A 25 -6.81 -6.40 -9.39
C ILE A 25 -6.19 -7.22 -10.53
N THR A 26 -5.00 -6.85 -11.02
CA THR A 26 -4.29 -7.65 -12.02
C THR A 26 -3.90 -9.01 -11.47
N LYS A 27 -3.53 -9.10 -10.18
CA LYS A 27 -3.21 -10.37 -9.50
C LYS A 27 -4.43 -11.24 -9.25
N VAL A 28 -5.60 -10.63 -9.02
CA VAL A 28 -6.87 -11.36 -8.87
C VAL A 28 -7.29 -12.00 -10.20
N PHE A 29 -7.08 -11.32 -11.32
CA PHE A 29 -7.45 -11.82 -12.64
C PHE A 29 -6.43 -12.77 -13.27
N ASP A 30 -5.21 -12.81 -12.76
CA ASP A 30 -4.20 -13.77 -13.17
C ASP A 30 -4.24 -15.00 -12.26
N SER A 31 -4.83 -16.09 -12.76
CA SER A 31 -4.93 -17.36 -12.02
C SER A 31 -3.58 -18.06 -11.83
N SER A 32 -2.55 -17.64 -12.56
CA SER A 32 -1.18 -18.16 -12.42
C SER A 32 -0.33 -17.33 -11.44
N TRP A 33 -0.82 -16.17 -11.01
CA TRP A 33 -0.07 -15.30 -10.13
C TRP A 33 0.08 -15.90 -8.73
N THR A 34 1.28 -15.78 -8.17
CA THR A 34 1.60 -16.10 -6.78
C THR A 34 2.64 -15.14 -6.23
N SER A 35 2.57 -14.84 -4.93
CA SER A 35 3.61 -14.10 -4.21
C SER A 35 4.86 -14.93 -3.96
N LYS A 36 4.80 -16.25 -4.15
CA LYS A 36 5.87 -17.19 -3.77
C LYS A 36 7.23 -16.78 -4.31
N GLY A 37 7.33 -16.53 -5.61
CA GLY A 37 8.60 -16.14 -6.24
C GLY A 37 9.16 -14.82 -5.70
N TYR A 38 8.30 -13.91 -5.24
CA TYR A 38 8.77 -12.69 -4.59
C TYR A 38 9.30 -12.94 -3.17
N LEU A 39 8.62 -13.78 -2.41
CA LEU A 39 8.96 -14.09 -1.02
C LEU A 39 10.20 -15.00 -0.91
N GLU A 40 10.38 -15.95 -1.82
CA GLU A 40 11.55 -16.86 -1.85
C GLU A 40 12.87 -16.14 -2.10
N ASN A 41 12.82 -14.95 -2.70
CA ASN A 41 14.01 -14.12 -2.96
C ASN A 41 14.29 -13.11 -1.84
N ALA A 42 13.71 -13.29 -0.66
CA ALA A 42 13.87 -12.35 0.44
C ALA A 42 15.29 -12.35 1.02
N SER A 43 15.95 -11.20 0.96
CA SER A 43 17.31 -11.01 1.49
C SER A 43 17.34 -10.70 3.00
N THR A 44 16.36 -9.93 3.50
CA THR A 44 16.20 -9.64 4.94
C THR A 44 15.02 -10.40 5.53
N PHE A 45 15.18 -10.89 6.77
CA PHE A 45 14.19 -11.73 7.49
C PHE A 45 13.80 -13.03 6.76
N SER A 46 14.75 -13.66 6.06
CA SER A 46 14.52 -14.88 5.27
C SER A 46 13.68 -15.94 6.00
N GLY A 47 13.97 -16.25 7.26
CA GLY A 47 13.19 -17.24 8.02
C GLY A 47 11.69 -16.91 8.18
N LEU A 48 11.31 -15.63 8.25
CA LEU A 48 9.90 -15.23 8.23
C LEU A 48 9.30 -15.45 6.84
N TYR A 49 10.01 -15.05 5.78
CA TYR A 49 9.55 -15.17 4.40
C TYR A 49 9.48 -16.63 3.93
N ASP A 50 10.40 -17.48 4.37
CA ASP A 50 10.37 -18.93 4.18
C ASP A 50 9.16 -19.57 4.85
N TRP A 51 8.77 -19.08 6.04
CA TRP A 51 7.54 -19.53 6.67
C TRP A 51 6.31 -19.11 5.84
N LEU A 52 6.30 -17.90 5.27
CA LEU A 52 5.21 -17.43 4.41
C LEU A 52 5.09 -18.23 3.10
N THR A 53 6.21 -18.71 2.53
CA THR A 53 6.23 -19.54 1.30
C THR A 53 5.86 -21.00 1.56
N GLY A 54 5.75 -21.41 2.83
CA GLY A 54 5.35 -22.74 3.23
C GLY A 54 4.02 -23.18 2.58
N PRO A 55 3.86 -24.46 2.20
CA PRO A 55 2.67 -24.95 1.49
C PRO A 55 1.33 -24.68 2.20
N GLN A 56 1.35 -24.60 3.53
CA GLN A 56 0.15 -24.31 4.34
C GLN A 56 -0.21 -22.82 4.35
N ASN A 57 0.74 -21.94 4.06
CA ASN A 57 0.59 -20.49 4.22
C ASN A 57 0.42 -19.79 2.87
N ILE A 58 1.15 -20.22 1.83
CA ILE A 58 1.25 -19.47 0.57
C ILE A 58 -0.10 -19.15 -0.08
N VAL A 59 -1.05 -20.08 -0.05
CA VAL A 59 -2.41 -19.86 -0.61
C VAL A 59 -3.15 -18.76 0.15
N PHE A 60 -3.01 -18.72 1.47
CA PHE A 60 -3.61 -17.67 2.29
C PHE A 60 -2.91 -16.33 2.08
N ILE A 61 -1.58 -16.33 1.97
CA ILE A 61 -0.80 -15.11 1.70
C ILE A 61 -1.15 -14.54 0.32
N ASP A 62 -1.26 -15.38 -0.72
CA ASP A 62 -1.67 -14.94 -2.06
C ASP A 62 -3.06 -14.29 -2.03
N PHE A 63 -4.02 -14.90 -1.33
CA PHE A 63 -5.36 -14.33 -1.13
C PHE A 63 -5.31 -12.97 -0.42
N VAL A 64 -4.55 -12.87 0.68
CA VAL A 64 -4.41 -11.63 1.45
C VAL A 64 -3.72 -10.54 0.62
N VAL A 65 -2.72 -10.89 -0.18
CA VAL A 65 -1.99 -9.94 -1.04
C VAL A 65 -2.89 -9.42 -2.16
N GLN A 66 -3.56 -10.32 -2.88
CA GLN A 66 -4.50 -9.99 -3.95
C GLN A 66 -5.61 -9.06 -3.45
N TRP A 67 -6.39 -9.53 -2.47
CA TRP A 67 -7.57 -8.79 -2.00
C TRP A 67 -7.22 -7.65 -1.08
N GLY A 68 -6.15 -7.77 -0.28
CA GLY A 68 -5.67 -6.68 0.56
C GLY A 68 -5.31 -5.45 -0.27
N MET A 69 -4.58 -5.62 -1.38
CA MET A 69 -4.26 -4.49 -2.27
C MET A 69 -5.50 -3.88 -2.92
N VAL A 70 -6.44 -4.72 -3.41
CA VAL A 70 -7.70 -4.25 -4.00
C VAL A 70 -8.51 -3.44 -2.99
N LEU A 71 -8.73 -3.99 -1.78
CA LEU A 71 -9.56 -3.35 -0.75
C LEU A 71 -8.91 -2.07 -0.21
N LEU A 72 -7.60 -2.07 0.05
CA LEU A 72 -6.87 -0.88 0.50
C LEU A 72 -6.86 0.21 -0.58
N GLY A 73 -6.62 -0.17 -1.84
CA GLY A 73 -6.65 0.74 -2.98
C GLY A 73 -8.03 1.36 -3.18
N ALA A 74 -9.07 0.55 -3.19
CA ALA A 74 -10.46 1.01 -3.31
C ALA A 74 -10.85 1.94 -2.15
N ALA A 75 -10.51 1.58 -0.91
CA ALA A 75 -10.77 2.42 0.27
C ALA A 75 -10.11 3.80 0.15
N LEU A 76 -8.87 3.86 -0.34
CA LEU A 76 -8.15 5.13 -0.55
C LEU A 76 -8.75 5.97 -1.70
N ILE A 77 -9.10 5.34 -2.83
CA ILE A 77 -9.74 6.02 -3.96
C ILE A 77 -11.07 6.64 -3.51
N LEU A 78 -11.94 5.85 -2.89
CA LEU A 78 -13.26 6.25 -2.40
C LEU A 78 -13.17 7.22 -1.20
N GLY A 79 -12.02 7.29 -0.53
CA GLY A 79 -11.84 8.09 0.67
C GLY A 79 -12.52 7.48 1.91
N LEU A 80 -12.76 6.17 1.92
CA LEU A 80 -13.35 5.41 3.03
C LEU A 80 -12.25 4.89 3.95
N PHE A 81 -12.44 5.00 5.27
CA PHE A 81 -11.47 4.53 6.28
C PHE A 81 -10.01 4.92 5.99
N THR A 82 -9.78 6.07 5.35
CA THR A 82 -8.46 6.44 4.78
C THR A 82 -7.29 6.34 5.76
N ARG A 83 -7.52 6.64 7.04
CA ARG A 83 -6.49 6.53 8.07
C ARG A 83 -6.07 5.07 8.30
N LEU A 84 -7.04 4.17 8.36
CA LEU A 84 -6.79 2.74 8.52
C LEU A 84 -6.17 2.18 7.24
N ALA A 85 -6.76 2.49 6.08
CA ALA A 85 -6.27 2.01 4.79
C ALA A 85 -4.83 2.45 4.52
N ALA A 86 -4.50 3.73 4.75
CA ALA A 86 -3.13 4.22 4.62
C ALA A 86 -2.19 3.58 5.65
N GLY A 87 -2.63 3.33 6.89
CA GLY A 87 -1.82 2.67 7.90
C GLY A 87 -1.45 1.24 7.49
N LEU A 88 -2.44 0.46 7.06
CA LEU A 88 -2.22 -0.92 6.59
C LEU A 88 -1.40 -0.95 5.30
N ALA A 89 -1.62 -0.01 4.38
CA ALA A 89 -0.82 0.12 3.17
C ALA A 89 0.65 0.46 3.48
N ALA A 90 0.92 1.33 4.45
CA ALA A 90 2.29 1.63 4.89
C ALA A 90 2.98 0.37 5.45
N VAL A 91 2.27 -0.42 6.27
CA VAL A 91 2.78 -1.70 6.78
C VAL A 91 3.05 -2.68 5.62
N LEU A 92 2.13 -2.79 4.67
CA LEU A 92 2.32 -3.64 3.48
C LEU A 92 3.57 -3.23 2.68
N MET A 93 3.79 -1.93 2.48
CA MET A 93 5.01 -1.47 1.79
C MET A 93 6.27 -1.86 2.57
N MET A 94 6.26 -1.79 3.91
CA MET A 94 7.41 -2.25 4.70
C MET A 94 7.63 -3.76 4.56
N LEU A 95 6.57 -4.56 4.47
CA LEU A 95 6.68 -6.00 4.23
C LEU A 95 7.21 -6.34 2.83
N TYR A 96 7.08 -5.44 1.86
CA TYR A 96 7.71 -5.54 0.54
C TYR A 96 9.11 -4.92 0.49
N TYR A 97 9.44 -4.04 1.42
CA TYR A 97 10.77 -3.49 1.50
C TYR A 97 11.81 -4.54 1.96
N PHE A 98 11.49 -5.36 2.97
CA PHE A 98 12.49 -6.29 3.52
C PHE A 98 12.97 -7.38 2.56
N PRO A 99 12.14 -7.98 1.69
CA PRO A 99 12.61 -8.96 0.72
C PRO A 99 13.67 -8.40 -0.22
N VAL A 100 13.52 -7.14 -0.64
CA VAL A 100 14.44 -6.49 -1.58
C VAL A 100 15.62 -5.80 -0.91
N LEU A 101 15.66 -5.75 0.42
CA LEU A 101 16.76 -5.17 1.18
C LEU A 101 17.90 -6.17 1.31
N ASP A 102 18.97 -5.94 0.54
CA ASP A 102 20.26 -6.61 0.64
C ASP A 102 21.31 -5.60 1.10
N PHE A 103 21.44 -5.46 2.42
CA PHE A 103 22.11 -4.32 3.03
C PHE A 103 23.53 -4.10 2.47
N PRO A 104 23.87 -2.87 2.03
CA PRO A 104 23.12 -1.63 2.21
C PRO A 104 22.25 -1.20 1.02
N TYR A 105 22.06 -2.07 0.03
CA TYR A 105 21.28 -1.81 -1.18
C TYR A 105 19.85 -2.31 -1.03
N ALA A 106 18.92 -1.68 -1.73
CA ALA A 106 17.53 -2.13 -1.80
C ALA A 106 17.00 -2.03 -3.22
N GLY A 107 16.43 -3.13 -3.71
CA GLY A 107 15.99 -3.24 -5.11
C GLY A 107 17.15 -3.17 -6.10
N GLN A 108 16.87 -2.79 -7.34
CA GLN A 108 17.89 -2.78 -8.41
C GLN A 108 18.76 -1.52 -8.42
N ASN A 109 18.22 -0.38 -7.97
CA ASN A 109 18.85 0.94 -8.13
C ASN A 109 18.89 1.74 -6.83
N GLY A 110 18.33 1.22 -5.74
CA GLY A 110 18.27 1.91 -4.46
C GLY A 110 19.48 1.57 -3.57
N PHE A 111 19.98 2.57 -2.86
CA PHE A 111 20.67 2.32 -1.59
C PHE A 111 19.61 1.92 -0.55
N LEU A 112 19.78 2.25 0.72
CA LEU A 112 18.79 2.04 1.79
C LEU A 112 17.38 2.65 1.54
N ILE A 113 17.16 3.38 0.45
CA ILE A 113 15.87 3.96 0.10
C ILE A 113 15.42 3.42 -1.25
N ASP A 114 14.38 2.60 -1.20
CA ASP A 114 13.67 2.04 -2.35
C ASP A 114 12.23 2.58 -2.43
N GLU A 115 11.54 2.33 -3.55
CA GLU A 115 10.17 2.80 -3.79
C GLU A 115 9.20 2.44 -2.65
N HIS A 116 9.37 1.28 -2.02
CA HIS A 116 8.54 0.85 -0.89
C HIS A 116 8.62 1.81 0.30
N ILE A 117 9.81 2.35 0.60
CA ILE A 117 9.98 3.37 1.66
C ILE A 117 9.26 4.66 1.27
N ILE A 118 9.40 5.08 0.02
CA ILE A 118 8.75 6.30 -0.49
C ILE A 118 7.23 6.16 -0.39
N TYR A 119 6.68 5.02 -0.80
CA TYR A 119 5.25 4.73 -0.70
C TYR A 119 4.77 4.67 0.75
N ALA A 120 5.51 4.02 1.66
CA ALA A 120 5.20 3.98 3.08
C ALA A 120 5.12 5.40 3.67
N LEU A 121 6.10 6.25 3.37
CA LEU A 121 6.11 7.65 3.81
C LEU A 121 4.95 8.46 3.23
N ALA A 122 4.60 8.24 1.96
CA ALA A 122 3.44 8.88 1.34
C ALA A 122 2.14 8.50 2.06
N PHE A 123 1.95 7.24 2.43
CA PHE A 123 0.79 6.81 3.22
C PHE A 123 0.77 7.43 4.62
N LEU A 124 1.90 7.46 5.32
CA LEU A 124 2.01 8.13 6.62
C LEU A 124 1.71 9.64 6.52
N LEU A 125 2.13 10.28 5.43
CA LEU A 125 1.80 11.67 5.13
C LEU A 125 0.29 11.86 4.94
N LEU A 126 -0.38 10.97 4.20
CA LEU A 126 -1.84 11.00 4.02
C LEU A 126 -2.59 10.88 5.36
N ILE A 127 -2.09 10.06 6.29
CA ILE A 127 -2.60 9.98 7.67
C ILE A 127 -2.45 11.34 8.36
N ARG A 128 -1.25 11.92 8.34
CA ARG A 128 -0.96 13.19 9.04
C ARG A 128 -1.75 14.38 8.49
N LEU A 129 -1.98 14.38 7.18
CA LEU A 129 -2.77 15.40 6.48
C LEU A 129 -4.27 15.21 6.63
N LYS A 130 -4.73 14.10 7.22
CA LYS A 130 -6.15 13.73 7.35
C LYS A 130 -6.82 13.67 5.97
N ALA A 131 -6.21 12.95 5.03
CA ALA A 131 -6.60 12.93 3.61
C ALA A 131 -8.06 12.53 3.34
N GLY A 132 -8.71 11.77 4.24
CA GLY A 132 -10.14 11.47 4.13
C GLY A 132 -11.07 12.69 4.21
N ARG A 133 -10.61 13.81 4.76
CA ARG A 133 -11.37 15.07 4.81
C ARG A 133 -11.24 15.91 3.54
N SER A 134 -10.36 15.54 2.62
CA SER A 134 -10.16 16.24 1.35
C SER A 134 -10.86 15.46 0.24
N PHE A 135 -12.04 15.91 -0.21
CA PHE A 135 -12.78 15.27 -1.31
C PHE A 135 -12.98 13.75 -1.13
N GLY A 136 -13.33 13.30 0.09
CA GLY A 136 -13.81 11.94 0.31
C GLY A 136 -15.32 11.86 0.07
N ILE A 137 -15.90 10.67 -0.13
CA ILE A 137 -17.36 10.52 -0.23
C ILE A 137 -18.07 11.14 0.99
N GLY A 138 -17.45 11.12 2.18
CA GLY A 138 -17.95 11.83 3.36
C GLY A 138 -18.02 13.36 3.26
N SER A 139 -17.24 14.00 2.36
CA SER A 139 -17.38 15.44 2.09
C SER A 139 -18.44 15.76 1.04
N LEU A 140 -18.91 14.79 0.26
CA LEU A 140 -20.04 14.95 -0.66
C LEU A 140 -21.38 14.96 0.10
N PHE A 141 -21.47 14.20 1.20
CA PHE A 141 -22.65 14.21 2.10
C PHE A 141 -22.57 15.27 3.21
N GLY A 142 -21.41 15.86 3.44
CA GLY A 142 -21.24 17.04 4.30
C GLY A 142 -21.61 18.32 3.56
N ARG A 143 -22.89 18.53 3.25
CA ARG A 143 -23.40 19.82 2.77
C ARG A 143 -23.86 20.66 3.97
N ASN A 144 -23.24 21.84 4.12
CA ASN A 144 -23.59 23.00 4.96
C ASN A 144 -23.65 22.86 6.49
N SER A 145 -22.79 23.63 7.16
CA SER A 145 -23.24 24.64 8.15
C SER A 145 -22.22 25.78 8.14
N TYR A 146 -22.70 26.96 7.73
CA TYR A 146 -22.17 28.33 7.81
C TYR A 146 -20.66 28.54 8.00
#